data_AF-A0A973CG97-F1
#
_entry.id   AF-A0A973CG97-F1
#
_cell.length_a   1.000
_cell.length_b   1.000
_cell.length_c   1.000
_cell.angle_alpha   90.00
_cell.angle_beta   90.00
_cell.angle_gamma   90.00
#
_symmetry.space_group_name_H-M   'P 1'
#
loop_
_entity.id
_entity.type
_entity.pdbx_description
1 polymer ?
#
loop_
_entity_poly.entity_id
_entity_poly.type
_entity_poly.pdbx_seq_one_letter_code
_entity_poly.pdbx_strand_id
1 'polypeptide(L)'
;MENVRLTQYSHGAGCGCKISPQVLDQILHSKIAPFHDTNLLVGNESKDDAAVFDLQNGTAVVSTTDFFMPIVDDPYDFGRIAATNAISDIYAMGGKPIMAIAILGWPVNVLPPEVAQKVIEGGRAVCRDAGISLAGGHSIDTPEPIFGLAVTGIVPTERVKRN
;
A
#
# COMPACT_ATOMS: atom_id res chain seq x y z
N MET A 1 9.68 29.07 -5.96
CA MET A 1 8.92 27.90 -6.44
C MET A 1 7.49 28.12 -6.01
N GLU A 2 6.55 28.15 -6.95
CA GLU A 2 5.12 28.14 -6.61
C GLU A 2 4.82 26.95 -5.69
N ASN A 3 3.92 27.16 -4.72
CA ASN A 3 3.45 26.08 -3.86
C ASN A 3 2.58 25.13 -4.69
N VAL A 4 3.19 24.06 -5.20
CA VAL A 4 2.49 22.95 -5.84
C VAL A 4 1.44 22.39 -4.88
N ARG A 5 0.19 22.30 -5.34
CA ARG A 5 -0.93 21.69 -4.60
C ARG A 5 -1.27 20.36 -5.23
N LEU A 6 -0.87 19.25 -4.59
CA LEU A 6 -0.98 17.93 -5.21
C LEU A 6 -2.40 17.52 -5.58
N THR A 7 -3.43 17.99 -4.86
CA THR A 7 -4.83 17.63 -5.16
C THR A 7 -5.32 18.16 -6.51
N GLN A 8 -4.64 19.15 -7.10
CA GLN A 8 -4.97 19.66 -8.44
C GLN A 8 -4.61 18.67 -9.56
N TYR A 9 -3.84 17.63 -9.25
CA TYR A 9 -3.35 16.63 -10.19
C TYR A 9 -4.05 15.27 -10.03
N SER A 10 -5.13 15.20 -9.24
CA SER A 10 -5.90 13.98 -9.02
C SER A 10 -7.36 14.18 -9.43
N HIS A 11 -7.91 13.25 -10.22
CA HIS A 11 -9.33 13.23 -10.57
C HIS A 11 -10.21 12.61 -9.48
N GLY A 12 -9.63 12.04 -8.42
CA GLY A 12 -10.37 11.44 -7.30
C GLY A 12 -9.54 11.41 -6.01
N ALA A 13 -9.98 12.13 -4.98
CA ALA A 13 -9.27 12.19 -3.72
C ALA A 13 -9.39 10.87 -2.93
N GLY A 14 -8.26 10.19 -2.71
CA GLY A 14 -8.11 9.15 -1.68
C GLY A 14 -8.84 7.86 -1.99
N CYS A 15 -9.53 7.28 -1.01
CA CYS A 15 -10.34 6.07 -1.23
C CYS A 15 -11.43 6.24 -2.30
N GLY A 16 -11.74 7.47 -2.72
CA GLY A 16 -12.60 7.75 -3.87
C GLY A 16 -12.02 7.27 -5.22
N CYS A 17 -10.73 6.92 -5.28
CA CYS A 17 -10.12 6.30 -6.45
C CYS A 17 -10.26 4.76 -6.48
N LYS A 18 -10.81 4.13 -5.44
CA LYS A 18 -11.01 2.67 -5.42
C LYS A 18 -12.06 2.27 -6.46
N ILE A 19 -11.77 1.21 -7.21
CA ILE A 19 -12.73 0.59 -8.12
C ILE A 19 -13.92 0.11 -7.28
N SER A 20 -15.15 0.41 -7.75
CA SER A 20 -16.35 -0.04 -7.03
C SER A 20 -16.36 -1.56 -6.84
N PRO A 21 -16.90 -2.09 -5.73
CA PRO A 21 -16.90 -3.54 -5.47
C PRO A 21 -17.51 -4.36 -6.61
N GLN A 22 -18.57 -3.86 -7.24
CA GLN A 22 -19.23 -4.53 -8.36
C GLN A 22 -18.34 -4.67 -9.59
N VAL A 23 -17.53 -3.65 -9.90
CA VAL A 23 -16.59 -3.69 -11.03
C VAL A 23 -15.38 -4.56 -10.67
N LEU A 24 -14.90 -4.49 -9.43
CA LEU A 24 -13.79 -5.33 -8.97
C LEU A 24 -14.16 -6.82 -9.01
N ASP A 25 -15.37 -7.19 -8.58
CA ASP A 25 -15.88 -8.56 -8.66
C ASP A 25 -15.87 -9.09 -10.11
N GLN A 26 -16.19 -8.23 -11.10
CA GLN A 26 -16.10 -8.59 -12.51
C GLN A 26 -14.66 -8.79 -12.99
N ILE A 27 -13.72 -7.94 -12.55
CA ILE A 27 -12.30 -8.02 -12.91
C ILE A 27 -11.66 -9.29 -12.32
N LEU A 28 -12.00 -9.63 -11.08
CA LEU A 28 -11.45 -10.80 -10.39
C LEU A 28 -12.13 -12.11 -10.80
N HIS A 29 -13.26 -12.06 -11.50
CA HIS A 29 -13.95 -13.25 -11.95
C HIS A 29 -13.09 -14.06 -12.93
N SER A 30 -12.76 -15.29 -12.56
CA SER A 30 -11.93 -16.18 -13.35
C SER A 30 -12.61 -17.52 -13.60
N LYS A 31 -12.41 -18.06 -14.81
CA LYS A 31 -12.79 -19.44 -15.18
C LYS A 31 -11.69 -20.45 -14.84
N ILE A 32 -10.51 -19.98 -14.43
CA ILE A 32 -9.40 -20.82 -14.00
C ILE A 32 -9.75 -21.35 -12.61
N ALA A 33 -9.57 -22.66 -12.40
CA ALA A 33 -9.84 -23.28 -11.11
C ALA A 33 -8.98 -22.63 -10.01
N PRO A 34 -9.55 -22.33 -8.83
CA PRO A 34 -8.78 -21.78 -7.74
C PRO A 34 -7.67 -22.75 -7.32
N PHE A 35 -6.48 -22.21 -7.12
CA PHE A 35 -5.38 -22.95 -6.52
C PHE A 35 -5.50 -22.83 -5.01
N HIS A 36 -5.73 -23.96 -4.34
CA HIS A 36 -5.79 -24.00 -2.88
C HIS A 36 -4.40 -24.34 -2.32
N ASP A 37 -3.76 -23.33 -1.74
CA ASP A 37 -2.55 -23.51 -0.96
C ASP A 37 -2.91 -23.57 0.52
N THR A 38 -2.63 -24.70 1.17
CA THR A 38 -2.91 -24.89 2.61
C THR A 38 -2.10 -23.95 3.50
N ASN A 39 -1.01 -23.37 2.99
CA ASN A 39 -0.20 -22.42 3.73
C ASN A 39 -0.74 -20.99 3.63
N LEU A 40 -1.66 -20.70 2.69
CA LEU A 40 -2.33 -19.41 2.62
C LEU A 40 -3.48 -19.39 3.63
N LEU A 41 -3.24 -18.76 4.78
CA LEU A 41 -4.19 -18.70 5.89
C LEU A 41 -5.32 -17.69 5.66
N VAL A 42 -4.99 -16.62 4.93
CA VAL A 42 -5.87 -15.51 4.55
C VAL A 42 -5.45 -15.09 3.14
N GLY A 43 -6.39 -15.04 2.22
CA GLY A 43 -6.13 -14.74 0.81
C GLY A 43 -7.33 -14.04 0.17
N ASN A 44 -7.34 -13.90 -1.15
CA ASN A 44 -8.40 -13.15 -1.87
C ASN A 44 -9.81 -13.74 -1.74
N GLU A 45 -9.91 -14.99 -1.26
CA GLU A 45 -11.18 -15.65 -0.98
C GLU A 45 -11.87 -15.10 0.28
N SER A 46 -11.11 -14.49 1.19
CA SER A 46 -11.65 -13.72 2.31
C SER A 46 -11.49 -12.23 2.03
N LYS A 47 -12.48 -11.42 2.43
CA LYS A 47 -12.47 -9.96 2.22
C LYS A 47 -11.63 -9.25 3.30
N ASP A 48 -10.49 -9.83 3.65
CA ASP A 48 -9.56 -9.30 4.65
C ASP A 48 -8.61 -8.27 4.05
N ASP A 49 -7.98 -7.49 4.93
CA ASP A 49 -7.15 -6.34 4.56
C ASP A 49 -5.73 -6.73 4.10
N ALA A 50 -5.31 -7.99 4.27
CA ALA A 50 -3.99 -8.47 3.84
C ALA A 50 -3.97 -9.99 3.59
N ALA A 51 -2.99 -10.44 2.80
CA ALA A 51 -2.69 -11.86 2.66
C ALA A 51 -1.82 -12.35 3.82
N VAL A 52 -2.10 -13.56 4.32
CA VAL A 52 -1.33 -14.19 5.41
C VAL A 52 -0.88 -15.58 4.98
N PHE A 53 0.44 -15.81 5.00
CA PHE A 53 1.07 -17.06 4.56
C PHE A 53 1.86 -17.71 5.70
N ASP A 54 1.52 -18.93 6.09
CA ASP A 54 2.20 -19.69 7.14
C ASP A 54 3.57 -20.19 6.66
N LEU A 55 4.62 -19.92 7.43
CA LEU A 55 5.96 -20.45 7.18
C LEU A 55 6.17 -21.85 7.80
N GLN A 56 5.13 -22.42 8.43
CA GLN A 56 5.12 -23.74 9.08
C GLN A 56 6.12 -23.87 10.23
N ASN A 57 6.54 -22.74 10.81
CA ASN A 57 7.47 -22.68 11.93
C ASN A 57 6.90 -21.90 13.13
N GLY A 58 5.57 -21.73 13.17
CA GLY A 58 4.86 -20.93 14.17
C GLY A 58 4.81 -19.43 13.87
N THR A 59 5.37 -18.99 12.75
CA THR A 59 5.29 -17.61 12.24
C THR A 59 4.64 -17.61 10.87
N ALA A 60 3.77 -16.63 10.63
CA ALA A 60 3.20 -16.33 9.32
C ALA A 60 3.70 -14.97 8.81
N VAL A 61 3.84 -14.86 7.49
CA VAL A 61 4.08 -13.60 6.78
C VAL A 61 2.75 -12.92 6.53
N VAL A 62 2.68 -11.63 6.81
CA VAL A 62 1.56 -10.76 6.40
C VAL A 62 2.04 -9.88 5.27
N SER A 63 1.31 -9.84 4.16
CA SER A 63 1.63 -9.01 3.00
C SER A 63 0.42 -8.19 2.58
N THR A 64 0.59 -6.89 2.53
CA THR A 64 -0.43 -5.94 2.04
C THR A 64 0.21 -4.98 1.03
N THR A 65 -0.63 -4.37 0.20
CA THR A 65 -0.26 -3.27 -0.67
C THR A 65 -1.40 -2.29 -0.75
N ASP A 66 -1.11 -1.00 -0.56
CA ASP A 66 -2.12 0.04 -0.68
C ASP A 66 -1.47 1.33 -1.19
N PHE A 67 -2.12 1.95 -2.18
CA PHE A 67 -1.66 3.18 -2.84
C PHE A 67 -2.85 3.94 -3.40
N PHE A 68 -2.73 5.26 -3.48
CA PHE A 68 -3.79 6.13 -3.95
C PHE A 68 -3.23 7.47 -4.47
N MET A 69 -4.12 8.27 -5.05
CA MET A 69 -3.79 9.63 -5.52
C MET A 69 -3.85 10.64 -4.37
N PRO A 70 -3.18 11.81 -4.47
CA PRO A 70 -3.12 12.79 -3.40
C PRO A 70 -4.47 13.21 -2.81
N ILE A 71 -4.55 13.21 -1.48
CA ILE A 71 -5.71 13.68 -0.70
C ILE A 71 -5.49 15.01 0.02
N VAL A 72 -4.24 15.46 0.04
CA VAL A 72 -3.80 16.71 0.67
C VAL A 72 -2.84 17.40 -0.29
N ASP A 73 -2.77 18.73 -0.16
CA ASP A 73 -1.94 19.55 -1.04
C ASP A 73 -0.45 19.38 -0.77
N ASP A 74 -0.08 19.19 0.49
CA ASP A 74 1.31 19.08 0.91
C ASP A 74 1.90 17.70 0.53
N PRO A 75 2.98 17.65 -0.26
CA PRO A 75 3.59 16.39 -0.69
C PRO A 75 4.13 15.54 0.44
N TYR A 76 4.71 16.16 1.47
CA TYR A 76 5.30 15.43 2.58
C TYR A 76 4.21 14.75 3.41
N ASP A 77 3.14 15.47 3.72
CA ASP A 77 1.99 14.90 4.44
C ASP A 77 1.25 13.86 3.60
N PHE A 78 1.11 14.04 2.28
CA PHE A 78 0.57 12.98 1.42
C PHE A 78 1.39 11.68 1.53
N GLY A 79 2.71 11.78 1.46
CA GLY A 79 3.62 10.65 1.64
C GLY A 79 3.43 9.94 2.99
N ARG A 80 3.30 10.72 4.07
CA ARG A 80 3.06 10.18 5.41
C ARG A 80 1.72 9.46 5.50
N ILE A 81 0.65 10.06 4.98
CA ILE A 81 -0.69 9.48 5.02
C ILE A 81 -0.72 8.16 4.24
N ALA A 82 -0.20 8.14 3.01
CA ALA A 82 -0.17 6.94 2.18
C ALA A 82 0.64 5.81 2.83
N ALA A 83 1.81 6.10 3.39
CA ALA A 83 2.61 5.11 4.11
C ALA A 83 1.91 4.60 5.38
N THR A 84 1.26 5.48 6.14
CA THR A 84 0.53 5.09 7.36
C THR A 84 -0.63 4.16 7.03
N ASN A 85 -1.38 4.48 5.96
CA ASN A 85 -2.47 3.64 5.47
C ASN A 85 -1.96 2.26 5.03
N ALA A 86 -0.93 2.20 4.20
CA ALA A 86 -0.41 0.90 3.75
C ALA A 86 0.16 0.04 4.90
N ILE A 87 0.68 0.66 5.96
CA ILE A 87 1.16 -0.08 7.14
C ILE A 87 0.01 -0.53 8.05
N SER A 88 -1.16 0.14 8.02
CA SER A 88 -2.24 -0.15 8.97
C SER A 88 -2.78 -1.57 8.86
N ASP A 89 -2.81 -2.16 7.66
CA ASP A 89 -3.34 -3.51 7.48
C ASP A 89 -2.47 -4.56 8.18
N ILE A 90 -1.15 -4.35 8.25
CA ILE A 90 -0.27 -5.23 9.03
C ILE A 90 -0.71 -5.24 10.50
N TYR A 91 -1.01 -4.07 11.06
CA TYR A 91 -1.48 -3.95 12.44
C TYR A 91 -2.89 -4.50 12.63
N ALA A 92 -3.77 -4.33 11.64
CA ALA A 92 -5.13 -4.89 11.63
C ALA A 92 -5.10 -6.42 11.75
N MET A 93 -4.18 -7.08 11.03
CA MET A 93 -3.95 -8.53 11.12
C MET A 93 -3.25 -8.99 12.42
N GLY A 94 -2.89 -8.06 13.30
CA GLY A 94 -2.13 -8.33 14.53
C GLY A 94 -0.63 -8.55 14.31
N GLY A 95 -0.14 -8.25 13.11
CA GLY A 95 1.26 -8.40 12.72
C GLY A 95 2.14 -7.23 13.14
N LYS A 96 3.45 -7.47 13.04
CA LYS A 96 4.50 -6.47 13.17
C LYS A 96 5.13 -6.24 11.80
N PRO A 97 5.16 -5.00 11.26
CA PRO A 97 5.82 -4.72 10.00
C PRO A 97 7.33 -4.93 10.15
N ILE A 98 7.98 -5.39 9.08
CA ILE A 98 9.44 -5.63 9.04
C ILE A 98 10.14 -4.86 7.93
N MET A 99 9.45 -4.58 6.82
CA MET A 99 9.96 -3.77 5.72
C MET A 99 8.81 -3.24 4.86
N ALA A 100 9.10 -2.21 4.08
CA ALA A 100 8.21 -1.73 3.03
C ALA A 100 9.00 -1.38 1.76
N ILE A 101 8.34 -1.45 0.61
CA ILE A 101 8.84 -0.96 -0.68
C ILE A 101 7.84 0.05 -1.27
N ALA A 102 8.37 1.11 -1.89
CA ALA A 102 7.56 2.17 -2.47
C ALA A 102 6.93 1.77 -3.81
N ILE A 103 5.70 2.22 -4.03
CA ILE A 103 5.04 2.23 -5.34
C ILE A 103 4.82 3.70 -5.70
N LEU A 104 5.38 4.14 -6.82
CA LEU A 104 5.31 5.52 -7.27
C LEU A 104 4.87 5.61 -8.75
N GLY A 105 3.73 6.24 -9.00
CA GLY A 105 3.39 6.79 -10.31
C GLY A 105 3.62 8.30 -10.27
N TRP A 106 4.34 8.85 -11.23
CA TRP A 106 4.61 10.29 -11.24
C TRP A 106 4.55 10.91 -12.64
N PRO A 107 3.84 12.03 -12.85
CA PRO A 107 3.78 12.71 -14.14
C PRO A 107 5.04 13.56 -14.35
N VAL A 108 6.11 12.95 -14.86
CA VAL A 108 7.45 13.59 -14.91
C VAL A 108 7.50 14.85 -15.79
N ASN A 109 6.56 14.97 -16.74
CA ASN A 109 6.43 16.15 -17.61
C ASN A 109 5.58 17.28 -16.99
N VAL A 110 4.91 17.04 -15.86
CA VAL A 110 3.97 17.98 -15.23
C VAL A 110 4.45 18.39 -13.84
N LEU A 111 4.97 17.45 -13.04
CA LEU A 111 5.44 17.68 -11.69
C LEU A 111 6.94 17.43 -11.56
N PRO A 112 7.69 18.38 -10.96
CA PRO A 112 9.14 18.25 -10.87
C PRO A 112 9.56 17.15 -9.87
N PRO A 113 10.71 16.48 -10.07
CA PRO A 113 11.18 15.39 -9.21
C PRO A 113 11.33 15.76 -7.73
N GLU A 114 11.63 17.01 -7.40
CA GLU A 114 11.78 17.50 -6.03
C GLU A 114 10.47 17.40 -5.23
N VAL A 115 9.32 17.44 -5.91
CA VAL A 115 8.02 17.24 -5.28
C VAL A 115 7.80 15.75 -4.99
N ALA A 116 8.17 14.86 -5.91
CA ALA A 116 8.15 13.41 -5.68
C ALA A 116 9.08 13.03 -4.50
N GLN A 117 10.25 13.65 -4.42
CA GLN A 117 11.19 13.45 -3.32
C GLN A 117 10.52 13.74 -1.98
N LYS A 118 9.77 14.85 -1.84
CA LYS A 118 9.05 15.18 -0.60
C LYS A 118 8.01 14.11 -0.22
N VAL A 119 7.29 13.56 -1.19
CA VAL A 119 6.36 12.42 -0.96
C VAL A 119 7.12 11.22 -0.40
N ILE A 120 8.25 10.86 -1.02
CA ILE A 120 9.09 9.74 -0.56
C ILE A 120 9.67 10.02 0.84
N GLU A 121 10.09 11.25 1.15
CA GLU A 121 10.54 11.62 2.50
C GLU A 121 9.43 11.49 3.55
N GLY A 122 8.20 11.85 3.19
CA GLY A 122 7.03 11.64 4.05
C GLY A 122 6.81 10.17 4.36
N GLY A 123 6.82 9.32 3.33
CA GLY A 123 6.68 7.88 3.49
C GLY A 123 7.83 7.27 4.31
N ARG A 124 9.08 7.70 4.05
CA ARG A 124 10.26 7.24 4.80
C ARG A 124 10.20 7.63 6.27
N ALA A 125 9.68 8.82 6.59
CA ALA A 125 9.51 9.25 7.97
C ALA A 125 8.55 8.32 8.74
N VAL A 126 7.42 7.94 8.14
CA VAL A 126 6.48 6.99 8.75
C VAL A 126 7.07 5.60 8.88
N CYS A 127 7.78 5.09 7.86
CA CYS A 127 8.49 3.81 7.97
C CYS A 127 9.47 3.82 9.15
N ARG A 128 10.24 4.90 9.31
CA ARG A 128 11.17 5.06 10.44
C ARG A 128 10.43 5.06 11.78
N ASP A 129 9.32 5.78 11.88
CA ASP A 129 8.52 5.83 13.11
C ASP A 129 7.88 4.46 13.44
N ALA A 130 7.56 3.65 12.43
CA ALA A 130 7.14 2.25 12.56
C ALA A 130 8.31 1.26 12.81
N GLY A 131 9.57 1.73 12.84
CA GLY A 131 10.74 0.90 13.08
C GLY A 131 11.15 0.02 11.90
N ILE A 132 10.76 0.38 10.67
CA ILE A 132 11.08 -0.37 9.45
C ILE A 132 11.82 0.48 8.42
N SER A 133 12.53 -0.17 7.52
CA SER A 133 13.18 0.49 6.38
C SER A 133 12.21 0.60 5.19
N LEU A 134 12.22 1.75 4.52
CA LEU A 134 11.75 1.87 3.15
C LEU A 134 12.86 1.32 2.23
N ALA A 135 12.75 0.04 1.87
CA ALA A 135 13.85 -0.80 1.39
C ALA A 135 14.01 -0.84 -0.15
N GLY A 136 13.37 0.07 -0.88
CA GLY A 136 13.37 0.10 -2.33
C GLY A 136 12.00 0.46 -2.86
N GLY A 137 11.71 0.04 -4.09
CA GLY A 137 10.43 0.29 -4.72
C GLY A 137 10.50 0.21 -6.24
N HIS A 138 9.39 0.57 -6.86
CA HIS A 138 9.29 0.74 -8.30
C HIS A 138 8.58 2.06 -8.62
N SER A 139 9.02 2.70 -9.70
CA SER A 139 8.45 3.95 -10.17
C SER A 139 8.18 3.93 -11.67
N ILE A 140 7.06 4.49 -12.09
CA ILE A 140 6.66 4.62 -13.50
C ILE A 140 6.18 6.04 -13.81
N ASP A 141 6.30 6.45 -15.07
CA ASP A 141 5.67 7.67 -15.56
C ASP A 141 4.16 7.44 -15.73
N THR A 142 3.34 8.32 -15.14
CA THR A 142 1.87 8.21 -15.15
C THR A 142 1.24 9.58 -15.32
N PRO A 143 0.03 9.69 -15.89
CA PRO A 143 -0.66 10.97 -16.02
C PRO A 143 -0.98 11.66 -14.67
N GLU A 144 -1.14 10.89 -13.61
CA GLU A 144 -1.47 11.38 -12.25
C GLU A 144 -0.44 10.90 -11.23
N PRO A 145 -0.15 11.67 -10.18
CA PRO A 145 0.69 11.22 -9.07
C PRO A 145 -0.04 10.13 -8.27
N ILE A 146 0.67 9.04 -8.01
CA ILE A 146 0.19 7.90 -7.21
C ILE A 146 1.31 7.52 -6.26
N PHE A 147 0.99 7.33 -4.98
CA PHE A 147 1.96 6.85 -4.01
C PHE A 147 1.33 5.89 -3.01
N GLY A 148 2.13 4.93 -2.58
CA GLY A 148 1.81 4.01 -1.50
C GLY A 148 2.93 3.01 -1.30
N LEU A 149 2.67 1.98 -0.50
CA LEU A 149 3.66 0.98 -0.13
C LEU A 149 3.10 -0.43 -0.33
N ALA A 150 3.98 -1.35 -0.70
CA ALA A 150 3.79 -2.76 -0.34
C ALA A 150 4.55 -3.02 0.96
N VAL A 151 3.85 -3.58 1.95
CA VAL A 151 4.38 -3.78 3.29
C VAL A 151 4.38 -5.26 3.62
N THR A 152 5.50 -5.72 4.17
CA THR A 152 5.65 -7.08 4.68
C THR A 152 5.79 -7.02 6.18
N GLY A 153 5.02 -7.84 6.87
CA GLY A 153 5.07 -8.06 8.31
C GLY A 153 5.13 -9.53 8.66
N ILE A 154 5.26 -9.78 9.96
CA ILE A 154 5.20 -11.13 10.53
C ILE A 154 4.25 -11.15 11.72
N VAL A 155 3.62 -12.30 11.94
CA VAL A 155 2.70 -12.54 13.05
C VAL A 155 2.86 -13.98 13.53
N PRO A 156 2.82 -14.27 14.84
CA PRO A 156 2.70 -15.64 15.30
C PRO A 156 1.43 -16.27 14.72
N THR A 157 1.53 -17.49 14.18
CA THR A 157 0.40 -18.13 13.46
C THR A 157 -0.87 -18.21 14.31
N GLU A 158 -0.73 -18.42 15.62
CA GLU A 158 -1.84 -18.48 16.59
C GLU A 158 -2.53 -17.12 16.86
N ARG A 159 -1.93 -16.00 16.44
CA ARG A 159 -2.40 -14.63 16.71
C ARG A 159 -2.93 -13.91 15.47
N VAL A 160 -3.01 -14.61 14.35
CA VAL A 160 -3.57 -14.05 13.11
C VAL A 160 -5.01 -13.61 13.39
N LYS A 161 -5.28 -12.31 13.21
CA LYS A 161 -6.64 -11.78 13.24
C LYS A 161 -7.30 -11.94 11.88
N ARG A 162 -8.61 -12.14 11.88
CA ARG A 162 -9.47 -12.26 10.70
C ARG A 162 -10.75 -11.48 10.96
N ASN A 163 -11.33 -10.92 9.92
CA ASN A 163 -12.64 -10.27 9.97
C ASN A 163 -13.80 -11.27 10.09
#